data_AF-A0A924LEL3-F1
#
_entry.id   AF-A0A924LEL3-F1
#
_cell.length_a   1.000
_cell.length_b   1.000
_cell.length_c   1.000
_cell.angle_alpha   90.00
_cell.angle_beta   90.00
_cell.angle_gamma   90.00
#
_symmetry.space_group_name_H-M   'P 1'
#
loop_
_entity.id
_entity.type
_entity.pdbx_description
1 polymer ?
#
loop_
_entity_poly.entity_id
_entity_poly.type
_entity_poly.pdbx_seq_one_letter_code
_entity_poly.pdbx_strand_id
1 'polypeptide(L)'
;MDARSEAVRKLLVGDIFHGESPHRASLIYPVLSVTDTEIYTRTVTTQSHIRFDRATGVAKAGANNIPGVIDSVCALPIDVDQTMLGIIDQKFRLEADLEKLILTEDEIKALLFVERHYADNPLPSAE
;
A
#
# COMPACT_ATOMS: atom_id res chain seq x y z
N MET A 1 12.56 -18.67 -9.68
CA MET A 1 11.71 -17.48 -9.51
C MET A 1 12.26 -16.76 -8.30
N ASP A 2 12.57 -15.48 -8.39
CA ASP A 2 13.15 -14.75 -7.25
C ASP A 2 12.12 -14.54 -6.12
N ALA A 3 12.58 -14.51 -4.86
CA ALA A 3 11.76 -14.42 -3.66
C ALA A 3 10.86 -13.18 -3.66
N ARG A 4 11.35 -12.06 -4.21
CA ARG A 4 10.57 -10.84 -4.42
C ARG A 4 9.38 -11.09 -5.34
N SER A 5 9.63 -11.68 -6.50
CA SER A 5 8.59 -11.97 -7.50
C SER A 5 7.51 -12.90 -6.95
N GLU A 6 7.92 -13.89 -6.14
CA GLU A 6 6.97 -14.79 -5.48
C GLU A 6 6.08 -14.05 -4.48
N ALA A 7 6.65 -13.16 -3.67
CA ALA A 7 5.92 -12.39 -2.67
C ALA A 7 4.93 -11.40 -3.32
N VAL A 8 5.37 -10.64 -4.33
CA VAL A 8 4.50 -9.70 -5.07
C VAL A 8 3.33 -10.42 -5.74
N ARG A 9 3.54 -11.63 -6.26
CA ARG A 9 2.48 -12.42 -6.91
C ARG A 9 1.40 -12.94 -5.98
N LYS A 10 1.67 -13.02 -4.67
CA LYS A 10 0.70 -13.44 -3.65
C LYS A 10 -0.32 -12.35 -3.33
N LEU A 11 -0.07 -11.10 -3.71
CA LEU A 11 -1.02 -10.01 -3.51
C LEU A 11 -2.35 -10.28 -4.22
N LEU A 12 -3.44 -10.07 -3.50
CA LEU A 12 -4.82 -10.21 -3.92
C LEU A 12 -5.58 -8.88 -3.71
N VAL A 13 -6.76 -8.79 -4.31
CA VAL A 13 -7.65 -7.63 -4.10
C VAL A 13 -8.05 -7.54 -2.64
N GLY A 14 -7.95 -6.34 -2.07
CA GLY A 14 -8.20 -6.07 -0.66
C GLY A 14 -6.94 -6.07 0.22
N ASP A 15 -5.84 -6.66 -0.25
CA ASP A 15 -4.57 -6.61 0.48
C ASP A 15 -4.04 -5.17 0.55
N ILE A 16 -3.29 -4.87 1.60
CA ILE A 16 -2.53 -3.63 1.74
C ILE A 16 -1.06 -3.98 1.64
N PHE A 17 -0.30 -3.18 0.90
CA PHE A 17 1.15 -3.30 0.85
C PHE A 17 1.82 -1.94 1.00
N HIS A 18 3.13 -1.97 1.17
CA HIS A 18 3.97 -0.79 1.30
C HIS A 18 4.89 -0.62 0.11
N GLY A 19 5.10 0.63 -0.28
CA GLY A 19 6.06 0.96 -1.32
C GLY A 19 6.74 2.29 -1.11
N GLU A 20 7.94 2.37 -1.65
CA GLU A 20 8.83 3.51 -1.53
C GLU A 20 8.82 4.31 -2.84
N SER A 21 8.65 5.62 -2.75
CA SER A 21 8.87 6.54 -3.88
C SER A 21 10.37 6.86 -4.07
N PRO A 22 10.82 7.41 -5.21
CA PRO A 22 12.22 7.80 -5.41
C PRO A 22 12.79 8.75 -4.36
N HIS A 23 11.91 9.51 -3.70
CA HIS A 23 12.28 10.47 -2.66
C HIS A 23 12.29 9.81 -1.27
N ARG A 24 12.20 8.48 -1.23
CA ARG A 24 12.09 7.66 -0.02
C ARG A 24 10.86 7.91 0.83
N ALA A 25 9.85 8.58 0.26
CA ALA A 25 8.55 8.66 0.92
C ALA A 25 7.92 7.28 0.93
N SER A 26 7.59 6.83 2.14
CA SER A 26 6.85 5.63 2.49
C SER A 26 5.37 5.84 2.16
N LEU A 27 4.79 4.92 1.39
CA LEU A 27 3.42 5.01 0.91
C LEU A 27 2.69 3.68 1.11
N ILE A 28 1.43 3.79 1.55
CA ILE A 28 0.53 2.66 1.77
C ILE A 28 -0.39 2.52 0.56
N TYR A 29 -0.58 1.28 0.13
CA TYR A 29 -1.27 0.92 -1.11
C TYR A 29 -2.29 -0.21 -0.90
N PRO A 30 -3.60 0.10 -0.87
CA PRO A 30 -4.64 -0.93 -1.04
C PRO A 30 -4.66 -1.49 -2.46
N VAL A 31 -4.72 -2.81 -2.61
CA VAL A 31 -4.85 -3.48 -3.91
C VAL A 31 -6.30 -3.42 -4.39
N LEU A 32 -6.50 -2.77 -5.54
CA LEU A 32 -7.83 -2.56 -6.13
C LEU A 32 -8.18 -3.62 -7.19
N SER A 33 -7.20 -4.03 -7.99
CA SER A 33 -7.34 -5.16 -8.92
C SER A 33 -5.99 -5.79 -9.24
N VAL A 34 -6.02 -7.07 -9.61
CA VAL A 34 -4.83 -7.84 -9.97
C VAL A 34 -5.09 -8.53 -11.31
N THR A 35 -4.12 -8.43 -12.21
CA THR A 35 -4.08 -9.15 -13.50
C THR A 35 -2.87 -10.07 -13.53
N ASP A 36 -2.65 -10.78 -14.63
CA ASP A 36 -1.46 -11.63 -14.78
C ASP A 36 -0.14 -10.85 -14.75
N THR A 37 -0.17 -9.58 -15.16
CA THR A 37 1.03 -8.75 -15.35
C THR A 37 1.08 -7.53 -14.44
N GLU A 38 -0.05 -7.11 -13.87
CA GLU A 38 -0.15 -5.83 -13.17
C GLU A 38 -0.98 -5.91 -11.89
N ILE A 39 -0.57 -5.10 -10.91
CA ILE A 39 -1.30 -4.80 -9.68
C ILE A 39 -1.74 -3.34 -9.77
N TYR A 40 -3.03 -3.11 -9.67
CA TYR A 40 -3.63 -1.78 -9.67
C TYR A 40 -3.92 -1.37 -8.23
N THR A 41 -3.49 -0.16 -7.87
CA THR A 41 -3.65 0.38 -6.52
C THR A 41 -3.92 1.89 -6.57
N ARG A 42 -4.12 2.49 -5.41
CA ARG A 42 -4.08 3.94 -5.19
C ARG A 42 -3.27 4.25 -3.93
N THR A 43 -2.68 5.42 -3.85
CA THR A 43 -2.13 5.91 -2.59
C THR A 43 -3.25 6.24 -1.60
N VAL A 44 -3.04 5.94 -0.31
CA VAL A 44 -4.02 6.27 0.74
C VAL A 44 -4.24 7.78 0.88
N THR A 45 -3.17 8.56 0.87
CA THR A 45 -3.22 9.99 1.20
C THR A 45 -3.69 10.85 0.03
N THR A 46 -3.24 10.55 -1.18
CA THR A 46 -3.53 11.38 -2.37
C THR A 46 -4.51 10.73 -3.36
N GLN A 47 -5.00 9.51 -3.06
CA GLN A 47 -5.92 8.76 -3.92
C GLN A 47 -5.42 8.61 -5.37
N SER A 48 -4.11 8.71 -5.57
CA SER A 48 -3.49 8.68 -6.89
C SER A 48 -3.34 7.23 -7.33
N HIS A 49 -3.92 6.88 -8.46
CA HIS A 49 -3.84 5.52 -9.00
C HIS A 49 -2.46 5.22 -9.56
N ILE A 50 -1.93 4.04 -9.20
CA ILE A 50 -0.62 3.54 -9.66
C ILE A 50 -0.78 2.08 -10.10
N ARG A 51 0.01 1.70 -11.10
CA ARG A 51 0.14 0.33 -11.56
C ARG A 51 1.54 -0.17 -11.26
N PHE A 52 1.64 -1.34 -10.66
CA PHE A 52 2.90 -2.03 -10.42
C PHE A 52 2.99 -3.25 -11.32
N ASP A 53 4.18 -3.50 -11.87
CA ASP A 53 4.48 -4.75 -12.54
C ASP A 53 4.45 -5.90 -11.52
N ARG A 54 3.67 -6.95 -11.80
CA ARG A 54 3.45 -8.05 -10.87
C ARG A 54 4.66 -8.99 -10.77
N ALA A 55 5.57 -8.97 -11.74
CA ALA A 55 6.78 -9.78 -11.70
C ALA A 55 7.88 -9.10 -10.87
N THR A 56 8.02 -7.78 -10.95
CA THR A 56 9.12 -7.02 -10.31
C THR A 56 8.69 -6.19 -9.10
N GLY A 57 7.40 -5.87 -8.97
CA GLY A 57 6.88 -4.94 -7.99
C GLY A 57 7.34 -3.49 -8.24
N VAL A 58 7.74 -3.15 -9.46
CA VAL A 58 8.14 -1.77 -9.83
C VAL A 58 6.96 -1.06 -10.49
N ALA A 59 6.73 0.19 -10.11
CA ALA A 59 5.69 1.02 -10.69
C ALA A 59 5.95 1.22 -12.18
N LYS A 60 4.92 1.02 -13.01
CA LYS A 60 5.01 1.30 -14.44
C LYS A 60 4.91 2.79 -14.67
N ALA A 61 5.74 3.31 -15.57
CA ALA A 61 5.61 4.67 -16.07
C ALA A 61 4.19 4.85 -16.67
N GLY A 62 3.46 5.82 -16.13
CA GLY A 62 2.09 6.15 -16.51
C GLY A 62 1.86 7.65 -16.46
N ALA A 63 0.63 8.11 -16.69
CA ALA A 63 0.29 9.54 -16.80
C ALA A 63 0.74 10.40 -15.60
N ASN A 64 0.77 9.82 -14.39
CA ASN A 64 1.17 10.53 -13.17
C ASN A 64 2.65 10.33 -12.80
N ASN A 65 3.35 9.43 -13.51
CA ASN A 65 4.79 9.18 -13.39
C ASN A 65 5.33 9.08 -11.97
N ILE A 66 4.54 8.60 -11.01
CA ILE A 66 4.96 8.40 -9.62
C ILE A 66 5.80 7.12 -9.64
N PRO A 67 7.13 7.22 -9.60
CA PRO A 67 7.92 6.02 -9.58
C PRO A 67 7.76 5.44 -8.17
N GLY A 68 7.82 4.13 -8.06
CA GLY A 68 7.60 3.45 -6.81
C GLY A 68 8.05 2.02 -6.90
N VAL A 69 8.48 1.45 -5.78
CA VAL A 69 8.83 0.05 -5.67
C VAL A 69 8.09 -0.54 -4.48
N ILE A 70 7.46 -1.70 -4.66
CA ILE A 70 6.87 -2.46 -3.55
C ILE A 70 8.03 -2.89 -2.66
N ASP A 71 8.12 -2.35 -1.46
CA ASP A 71 9.21 -2.67 -0.55
C ASP A 71 8.78 -3.70 0.50
N SER A 72 7.47 -3.88 0.76
CA SER A 72 6.97 -4.88 1.70
C SER A 72 5.54 -5.30 1.37
N VAL A 73 5.25 -6.58 1.58
CA VAL A 73 3.93 -7.22 1.43
C VAL A 73 3.58 -8.06 2.66
N CYS A 74 4.24 -7.80 3.80
CA CYS A 74 4.02 -8.57 5.01
C CYS A 74 2.58 -8.43 5.50
N ALA A 75 1.94 -9.53 5.91
CA ALA A 75 0.58 -9.48 6.42
C ALA A 75 0.51 -8.58 7.66
N LEU A 76 -0.52 -7.74 7.72
CA LEU A 76 -0.86 -6.98 8.92
C LEU A 76 -1.64 -7.86 9.91
N PRO A 77 -1.50 -7.63 11.22
CA PRO A 77 -2.45 -8.14 12.20
C PRO A 77 -3.89 -7.75 11.83
N ILE A 78 -4.84 -8.65 12.06
CA ILE A 78 -6.22 -8.50 11.55
C ILE A 78 -6.92 -7.23 12.06
N ASP A 79 -6.63 -6.82 13.29
CA ASP A 79 -7.13 -5.60 13.92
C ASP A 79 -6.56 -4.33 13.26
N VAL A 80 -5.27 -4.35 12.94
CA VAL A 80 -4.61 -3.26 12.22
C VAL A 80 -5.12 -3.18 10.79
N ASP A 81 -5.22 -4.31 10.09
CA ASP A 81 -5.73 -4.37 8.72
C ASP A 81 -7.14 -3.79 8.60
N GLN A 82 -8.05 -4.21 9.48
CA GLN A 82 -9.42 -3.69 9.53
C GLN A 82 -9.46 -2.19 9.83
N THR A 83 -8.61 -1.72 10.73
CA THR A 83 -8.50 -0.28 11.04
C THR A 83 -8.03 0.50 9.82
N MET A 84 -7.00 -0.01 9.13
CA MET A 84 -6.48 0.61 7.91
C MET A 84 -7.53 0.65 6.80
N LEU A 85 -8.24 -0.44 6.54
CA LEU A 85 -9.35 -0.45 5.57
C LEU A 85 -10.46 0.53 5.97
N GLY A 86 -10.79 0.64 7.26
CA GLY A 86 -11.74 1.62 7.77
C GLY A 86 -11.32 3.07 7.48
N ILE A 87 -10.05 3.40 7.70
CA ILE A 87 -9.50 4.74 7.38
C ILE A 87 -9.56 4.99 5.85
N ILE A 88 -9.06 4.04 5.07
CA ILE A 88 -8.77 4.22 3.64
C ILE A 88 -10.01 4.14 2.75
N ASP A 89 -10.88 3.16 3.00
CA ASP A 89 -12.02 2.84 2.13
C ASP A 89 -13.35 3.43 2.60
N GLN A 90 -13.45 3.76 3.89
CA GLN A 90 -14.67 4.32 4.45
C GLN A 90 -14.47 5.78 4.83
N LYS A 91 -13.60 6.06 5.80
CA LYS A 91 -13.47 7.39 6.42
C LYS A 91 -13.07 8.46 5.42
N PHE A 92 -11.88 8.36 4.81
CA PHE A 92 -11.39 9.39 3.88
C PHE A 92 -12.16 9.48 2.56
N ARG A 93 -12.90 8.43 2.18
CA ARG A 93 -13.63 8.39 0.91
C ARG A 93 -15.09 8.85 1.04
N LEU A 94 -15.76 8.52 2.14
CA LEU A 94 -17.21 8.71 2.30
C LEU A 94 -17.58 9.80 3.28
N GLU A 95 -16.71 10.13 4.24
CA GLU A 95 -17.03 11.14 5.25
C GLU A 95 -16.84 12.55 4.68
N ALA A 96 -17.89 13.37 4.82
CA ALA A 96 -17.91 14.75 4.37
C ALA A 96 -17.66 15.73 5.53
N ASP A 97 -17.85 15.28 6.77
CA ASP A 97 -17.62 16.05 7.98
C ASP A 97 -16.13 16.05 8.36
N LEU A 98 -15.52 17.24 8.33
CA LEU A 98 -14.10 17.42 8.64
C LEU A 98 -13.74 17.02 10.08
N GLU A 99 -14.65 17.17 11.05
CA GLU A 99 -14.38 16.77 12.44
C GLU A 99 -14.27 15.26 12.55
N LYS A 100 -15.10 14.54 11.80
CA LYS A 100 -15.05 13.08 11.74
C LYS A 100 -13.87 12.57 10.94
N LEU A 101 -13.22 13.37 10.09
CA LEU A 101 -11.99 12.99 9.40
C LEU A 101 -10.76 13.01 10.32
N ILE A 102 -10.86 13.63 11.50
CA ILE A 102 -9.78 13.63 12.49
C ILE A 102 -9.49 12.18 12.92
N LEU A 103 -8.22 11.80 12.86
CA LEU A 103 -7.79 10.47 13.25
C LEU A 103 -7.96 10.29 14.77
N THR A 104 -8.56 9.16 15.15
CA THR A 104 -8.65 8.72 16.53
C THR A 104 -7.28 8.20 17.00
N GLU A 105 -7.11 8.04 18.32
CA GLU A 105 -5.87 7.50 18.86
C GLU A 105 -5.53 6.11 18.31
N ASP A 106 -6.54 5.26 18.09
CA ASP A 106 -6.33 3.90 17.61
C ASP A 106 -5.96 3.87 16.12
N GLU A 107 -6.54 4.77 15.32
CA GLU A 107 -6.16 4.95 13.92
C GLU A 107 -4.72 5.49 13.80
N ILE A 108 -4.32 6.41 14.68
CA ILE A 108 -2.93 6.91 14.74
C ILE A 108 -1.98 5.77 15.13
N LYS A 109 -2.31 4.98 16.15
CA LYS A 109 -1.52 3.81 16.55
C LYS A 109 -1.39 2.80 15.42
N ALA A 110 -2.47 2.53 14.67
CA ALA A 110 -2.44 1.64 13.52
C ALA A 110 -1.50 2.17 12.42
N LEU A 111 -1.57 3.46 12.07
CA LEU A 111 -0.67 4.06 11.09
C LEU A 111 0.80 3.97 11.49
N LEU A 112 1.12 4.27 12.76
CA LEU A 112 2.48 4.17 13.30
C LEU A 112 2.97 2.71 13.34
N PHE A 113 2.08 1.77 13.67
CA PHE A 113 2.39 0.35 13.64
C PHE A 113 2.74 -0.09 12.22
N VAL A 114 1.91 0.29 11.24
CA VAL A 114 2.07 -0.07 9.83
C VAL A 114 3.39 0.43 9.27
N GLU A 115 3.74 1.69 9.54
CA GLU A 115 5.03 2.28 9.14
C GLU A 115 6.21 1.41 9.61
N ARG A 116 6.23 1.08 10.90
CA ARG A 116 7.31 0.29 11.49
C ARG A 116 7.30 -1.17 11.03
N HIS A 117 6.13 -1.79 10.99
CA HIS A 117 5.98 -3.22 10.66
C HIS A 117 6.49 -3.51 9.25
N TYR A 118 6.19 -2.65 8.28
CA TYR A 118 6.70 -2.83 6.93
C TYR A 118 8.20 -2.54 6.81
N ALA A 119 8.70 -1.51 7.51
CA ALA A 119 10.14 -1.22 7.54
C ALA A 119 10.97 -2.36 8.15
N ASP A 120 10.44 -3.04 9.17
CA ASP A 120 11.08 -4.19 9.81
C ASP A 120 10.98 -5.49 8.97
N ASN A 121 10.14 -5.52 7.93
CA ASN A 121 9.89 -6.70 7.09
C ASN A 121 10.02 -6.38 5.59
N PRO A 122 11.20 -5.91 5.11
CA PRO A 122 11.36 -5.56 3.70
C PRO A 122 11.45 -6.79 2.80
N LEU A 123 11.01 -6.62 1.56
CA LEU A 123 11.34 -7.49 0.44
C LEU A 123 12.80 -7.29 0.03
N PRO A 124 13.40 -8.29 -0.63
CA PRO A 124 14.67 -8.10 -1.34
C PRO A 124 14.57 -6.91 -2.32
N SER A 125 15.69 -6.19 -2.48
CA SER A 125 15.82 -5.08 -3.42
C SER A 125 15.39 -5.50 -4.84
N ALA A 126 14.74 -4.58 -5.56
CA ALA A 126 14.49 -4.76 -6.98
C ALA A 126 15.81 -4.50 -7.74
N GLU A 127 16.53 -5.56 -8.12
CA GLU A 127 17.67 -5.49 -9.06
C GLU A 127 17.20 -5.37 -10.52
#